data_AF-A0A2E3PUQ0-F1
#
_entry.id   AF-A0A2E3PUQ0-F1
#
_cell.length_a   1.000
_cell.length_b   1.000
_cell.length_c   1.000
_cell.angle_alpha   90.00
_cell.angle_beta   90.00
_cell.angle_gamma   90.00
#
_symmetry.space_group_name_H-M   'P 1'
#
loop_
_entity.id
_entity.type
_entity.pdbx_description
1 polymer ?
#
loop_
_entity_poly.entity_id
_entity_poly.type
_entity_poly.pdbx_seq_one_letter_code
_entity_poly.pdbx_strand_id
1 'polypeptide(L)'
;MEQGTPEEICIAVAEPAETQRLAEDLAMVVAPGDCLCLSGDLGAGKSTFARALIRALADDAELEVPSPTFTLVQSYPLPRFDVAHLDLYRLEEPEEIEELGLEDALETGVALVEWPEKAGDFLPKDCLSISIETVGETDARRFLLRSTDPAWLARVERTRAIRALLESAGMGDAVRRYLQGDASPRRYETARTPERAAILMNAPALDIPGAADGTESYADIVHLAQDMHAVVAVGEALRAHGFSAPETLAADLPAGLLLQEDLGRGMIVEAGAPVPERYEAAVDLLADLHEAGIGPSLPLPGVPGGGSYQVPAYDERALLTEAELFLDWYLPSRGVTVTPAMRDAFSALWRPLIARVQEQPPVLALRDYHSPNLIWRGERSGSDRLGLVDYQDAVMGSPAYDLASLAMDARVTIPPDLETALVERYIARRLARDPGFDADRLRGDYAIMAAQRAHKVLGVFVRLSERDGKPAYLAHLPRVRDYLARALAHPLLAPLATWLAGLDTGNDNAAQRGRP
;
A
#
# COMPACT_ATOMS: atom_id res chain seq x y z
N MET A 1 7.65 -24.58 18.04
CA MET A 1 6.50 -25.44 18.36
C MET A 1 5.40 -25.03 17.40
N GLU A 2 5.18 -25.81 16.34
CA GLU A 2 4.04 -25.61 15.44
C GLU A 2 2.76 -25.81 16.25
N GLN A 3 2.07 -24.72 16.57
CA GLN A 3 0.68 -24.82 16.97
C GLN A 3 -0.08 -25.18 15.68
N GLY A 4 -0.54 -26.42 15.57
CA GLY A 4 -1.34 -26.85 14.43
C GLY A 4 -2.55 -25.93 14.28
N THR A 5 -2.81 -25.47 13.06
CA THR A 5 -4.00 -24.67 12.75
C THR A 5 -5.23 -25.43 13.24
N PRO A 6 -6.09 -24.83 14.07
CA PRO A 6 -7.28 -25.53 14.55
C PRO A 6 -8.15 -25.93 13.36
N GLU A 7 -8.78 -27.11 13.40
CA GLU A 7 -9.75 -27.55 12.36
C GLU A 7 -11.09 -26.81 12.47
N GLU A 8 -11.31 -26.11 13.58
CA GLU A 8 -12.53 -25.38 13.90
C GLU A 8 -12.23 -24.13 14.75
N ILE A 9 -12.90 -23.02 14.46
CA ILE A 9 -12.90 -21.80 15.27
C ILE A 9 -14.31 -21.57 15.80
N CYS A 10 -14.43 -21.45 17.12
CA CYS A 10 -15.69 -21.17 17.81
C CYS A 10 -15.73 -19.72 18.29
N ILE A 11 -16.75 -18.98 17.89
CA ILE A 11 -16.98 -17.57 18.25
C ILE A 11 -18.33 -17.45 18.93
N ALA A 12 -18.34 -17.00 20.18
CA ALA A 12 -19.57 -16.68 20.90
C ALA A 12 -19.91 -15.20 20.67
N VAL A 13 -21.18 -14.94 20.38
CA VAL A 13 -21.75 -13.59 20.33
C VAL A 13 -22.96 -13.50 21.26
N ALA A 14 -23.04 -12.42 22.01
CA ALA A 14 -24.11 -12.13 22.97
C ALA A 14 -25.25 -11.32 22.36
N GLU A 15 -24.97 -10.47 21.37
CA GLU A 15 -25.94 -9.53 20.80
C GLU A 15 -25.98 -9.56 19.26
N PRO A 16 -27.11 -9.17 18.62
CA PRO A 16 -27.22 -9.13 17.17
C PRO A 16 -26.17 -8.22 16.48
N ALA A 17 -25.79 -7.12 17.14
CA ALA A 17 -24.74 -6.23 16.64
C ALA A 17 -23.40 -6.93 16.47
N GLU A 18 -23.09 -7.95 17.27
CA GLU A 18 -21.84 -8.68 17.17
C GLU A 18 -21.86 -9.71 16.02
N THR A 19 -23.04 -10.23 15.65
CA THR A 19 -23.21 -10.99 14.41
C THR A 19 -22.90 -10.13 13.18
N GLN A 20 -23.40 -8.90 13.17
CA GLN A 20 -23.06 -7.95 12.11
C GLN A 20 -21.56 -7.67 12.08
N ARG A 21 -20.93 -7.41 13.22
CA ARG A 21 -19.47 -7.19 13.28
C ARG A 21 -18.67 -8.40 12.80
N LEU A 22 -19.09 -9.63 13.13
CA LEU A 22 -18.43 -10.84 12.64
C LEU A 22 -18.51 -10.95 11.11
N ALA A 23 -19.67 -10.62 10.53
CA ALA A 23 -19.84 -10.59 9.08
C ALA A 23 -18.98 -9.50 8.41
N GLU A 24 -18.89 -8.31 9.02
CA GLU A 24 -18.01 -7.21 8.58
C GLU A 24 -16.53 -7.61 8.67
N ASP A 25 -16.12 -8.30 9.74
CA ASP A 25 -14.76 -8.81 9.93
C ASP A 25 -14.38 -9.83 8.85
N LEU A 26 -15.31 -10.71 8.47
CA LEU A 26 -15.09 -11.67 7.40
C LEU A 26 -15.06 -11.01 6.02
N ALA A 27 -15.86 -9.97 5.78
CA ALA A 27 -15.82 -9.18 4.55
C ALA A 27 -14.42 -8.58 4.24
N MET A 28 -13.61 -8.35 5.27
CA MET A 28 -12.24 -7.85 5.13
C MET A 28 -11.24 -8.90 4.62
N VAL A 29 -11.55 -10.19 4.77
CA VAL A 29 -10.61 -11.28 4.44
C VAL A 29 -11.05 -12.16 3.27
N VAL A 30 -12.28 -11.99 2.77
CA VAL A 30 -12.74 -12.65 1.55
C VAL A 30 -12.03 -12.12 0.29
N ALA A 31 -11.85 -13.00 -0.69
CA ALA A 31 -11.19 -12.80 -1.96
C ALA A 31 -11.91 -13.60 -3.08
N PRO A 32 -11.72 -13.24 -4.36
CA PRO A 32 -12.27 -14.01 -5.48
C PRO A 32 -11.94 -15.50 -5.41
N GLY A 33 -12.90 -16.37 -5.74
CA GLY A 33 -12.81 -17.82 -5.60
C GLY A 33 -13.32 -18.36 -4.27
N ASP A 34 -13.60 -17.49 -3.29
CA ASP A 34 -14.10 -17.92 -1.99
C ASP A 34 -15.58 -18.33 -2.03
N CYS A 35 -15.90 -19.44 -1.36
CA CYS A 35 -17.26 -19.88 -1.09
C CYS A 35 -17.51 -19.94 0.43
N LEU A 36 -18.55 -19.25 0.91
CA LEU A 36 -18.96 -19.22 2.32
C LEU A 36 -20.32 -19.90 2.47
N CYS A 37 -20.40 -20.89 3.35
CA CYS A 37 -21.57 -21.76 3.50
C CYS A 37 -22.22 -21.55 4.88
N LEU A 38 -23.42 -20.97 4.91
CA LEU A 38 -24.16 -20.64 6.12
C LEU A 38 -25.18 -21.74 6.47
N SER A 39 -24.98 -22.41 7.60
CA SER A 39 -25.87 -23.45 8.12
C SER A 39 -26.44 -23.08 9.49
N GLY A 40 -27.58 -23.66 9.86
CA GLY A 40 -28.24 -23.43 11.14
C GLY A 40 -29.77 -23.45 11.01
N ASP A 41 -30.47 -23.50 12.14
CA ASP A 41 -31.92 -23.61 12.18
C ASP A 41 -32.64 -22.43 11.51
N LEU A 42 -33.95 -22.58 11.26
CA LEU A 42 -34.78 -21.50 10.77
C LEU A 42 -34.79 -20.35 11.79
N GLY A 43 -34.45 -19.14 11.36
CA GLY A 43 -34.32 -17.99 12.25
C GLY A 43 -32.99 -17.88 13.00
N ALA A 44 -32.02 -18.77 12.75
CA ALA A 44 -30.69 -18.71 13.39
C ALA A 44 -29.92 -17.41 13.08
N GLY A 45 -30.23 -16.74 11.97
CA GLY A 45 -29.63 -15.46 11.58
C GLY A 45 -28.82 -15.48 10.28
N LYS A 46 -28.91 -16.56 9.49
CA LYS A 46 -28.18 -16.73 8.21
C LYS A 46 -28.32 -15.52 7.27
N SER A 47 -29.54 -15.14 6.91
CA SER A 47 -29.76 -14.01 6.01
C SER A 47 -29.40 -12.65 6.63
N THR A 48 -29.39 -12.53 7.96
CA THR A 48 -28.89 -11.33 8.66
C THR A 48 -27.38 -11.21 8.51
N PHE A 49 -26.66 -12.32 8.72
CA PHE A 49 -25.22 -12.39 8.49
C PHE A 49 -24.88 -12.11 7.02
N ALA A 50 -25.60 -12.72 6.08
CA ALA A 50 -25.42 -12.52 4.64
C ALA A 50 -25.55 -11.06 4.22
N ARG A 51 -26.62 -10.42 4.68
CA ARG A 51 -26.87 -8.99 4.46
C ARG A 51 -25.76 -8.11 5.02
N ALA A 52 -25.30 -8.38 6.24
CA ALA A 52 -24.21 -7.62 6.85
C ALA A 52 -22.91 -7.75 6.05
N LEU A 53 -22.56 -8.96 5.62
CA LEU A 53 -21.36 -9.22 4.84
C LEU A 53 -21.40 -8.50 3.47
N ILE A 54 -22.52 -8.62 2.74
CA ILE A 54 -22.66 -7.99 1.41
C ILE A 54 -22.63 -6.47 1.51
N ARG A 55 -23.31 -5.88 2.50
CA ARG A 55 -23.26 -4.43 2.77
C ARG A 55 -21.85 -3.93 3.10
N ALA A 56 -21.10 -4.71 3.87
CA ALA A 56 -19.71 -4.40 4.20
C ALA A 56 -18.80 -4.43 2.97
N LEU A 57 -18.98 -5.41 2.07
CA LEU A 57 -18.26 -5.51 0.80
C LEU A 57 -18.62 -4.40 -0.19
N ALA A 58 -19.89 -3.99 -0.18
CA ALA A 58 -20.39 -2.89 -1.01
C ALA A 58 -19.95 -1.50 -0.50
N ASP A 59 -19.48 -1.42 0.74
CA ASP A 59 -19.35 -0.17 1.51
C ASP A 59 -20.64 0.67 1.50
N ASP A 60 -21.79 -0.02 1.60
CA ASP A 60 -23.12 0.59 1.58
C ASP A 60 -24.00 -0.07 2.64
N ALA A 61 -24.26 0.65 3.73
CA ALA A 61 -25.08 0.17 4.84
C ALA A 61 -26.57 0.08 4.49
N GLU A 62 -27.03 0.83 3.49
CA GLU A 62 -28.43 0.92 3.08
C GLU A 62 -28.77 -0.02 1.92
N LEU A 63 -27.76 -0.63 1.27
CA LEU A 63 -27.94 -1.58 0.18
C LEU A 63 -29.01 -2.63 0.53
N GLU A 64 -29.99 -2.78 -0.37
CA GLU A 64 -31.02 -3.80 -0.23
C GLU A 64 -30.43 -5.18 -0.54
N VAL A 65 -30.41 -6.04 0.47
CA VAL A 65 -29.99 -7.44 0.35
C VAL A 65 -31.12 -8.33 0.89
N PRO A 66 -32.17 -8.57 0.08
CA PRO A 66 -33.22 -9.50 0.45
C PRO A 66 -32.67 -10.93 0.44
N SER A 67 -33.33 -11.84 1.16
CA SER A 67 -32.99 -13.26 1.07
C SER A 67 -33.51 -13.81 -0.27
N PRO A 68 -32.67 -14.44 -1.09
CA PRO A 68 -33.06 -14.94 -2.41
C PRO A 68 -33.84 -16.26 -2.33
N THR A 69 -34.59 -16.54 -1.26
CA THR A 69 -35.33 -17.82 -1.09
C THR A 69 -36.25 -18.18 -2.27
N PHE A 70 -36.78 -17.19 -3.01
CA PHE A 70 -37.63 -17.43 -4.18
C PHE A 70 -36.88 -17.37 -5.51
N THR A 71 -35.83 -16.56 -5.62
CA THR A 71 -35.02 -16.42 -6.84
C THR A 71 -33.87 -17.41 -6.89
N LEU A 72 -33.61 -18.10 -5.77
CA LEU A 72 -32.48 -18.98 -5.45
C LEU A 72 -31.12 -18.28 -5.49
N VAL A 73 -30.91 -17.34 -6.40
CA VAL A 73 -29.66 -16.58 -6.58
C VAL A 73 -29.98 -15.09 -6.67
N GLN A 74 -29.07 -14.27 -6.14
CA GLN A 74 -29.00 -12.84 -6.40
C GLN A 74 -27.54 -12.39 -6.49
N SER A 75 -27.19 -11.70 -7.56
CA SER A 75 -25.84 -11.22 -7.81
C SER A 75 -25.69 -9.74 -7.48
N TYR A 76 -24.56 -9.38 -6.89
CA TYR A 76 -24.21 -8.02 -6.50
C TYR A 76 -22.88 -7.65 -7.16
N PRO A 77 -22.87 -6.78 -8.18
CA PRO A 77 -21.64 -6.26 -8.75
C PRO A 77 -21.04 -5.22 -7.80
N LEU A 78 -19.93 -5.55 -7.14
CA LEU A 78 -19.28 -4.68 -6.15
C LEU A 78 -17.92 -4.18 -6.65
N PRO A 79 -17.39 -3.08 -6.09
CA PRO A 79 -16.14 -2.49 -6.57
C PRO A 79 -14.92 -3.41 -6.55
N ARG A 80 -14.88 -4.40 -5.63
CA ARG A 80 -13.76 -5.34 -5.48
C ARG A 80 -13.92 -6.58 -6.35
N PHE A 81 -15.12 -7.14 -6.39
CA PHE A 81 -15.50 -8.37 -7.11
C PHE A 81 -17.01 -8.58 -6.98
N ASP A 82 -17.58 -9.41 -7.84
CA ASP A 82 -19.00 -9.76 -7.78
C ASP A 82 -19.28 -10.72 -6.62
N VAL A 83 -20.47 -10.62 -6.03
CA VAL A 83 -20.94 -11.54 -4.99
C VAL A 83 -22.23 -12.22 -5.45
N ALA A 84 -22.24 -13.54 -5.49
CA ALA A 84 -23.45 -14.34 -5.68
C ALA A 84 -23.98 -14.78 -4.31
N HIS A 85 -25.20 -14.37 -3.96
CA HIS A 85 -25.91 -14.83 -2.78
C HIS A 85 -26.90 -15.91 -3.20
N LEU A 86 -26.70 -17.14 -2.73
CA LEU A 86 -27.53 -18.29 -3.00
C LEU A 86 -28.31 -18.68 -1.74
N ASP A 87 -29.60 -19.00 -1.88
CA ASP A 87 -30.42 -19.60 -0.83
C ASP A 87 -31.01 -20.90 -1.37
N LEU A 88 -30.45 -22.02 -0.91
CA LEU A 88 -30.77 -23.35 -1.45
C LEU A 88 -31.94 -24.01 -0.72
N TYR A 89 -32.66 -23.31 0.17
CA TYR A 89 -33.74 -23.91 0.97
C TYR A 89 -34.77 -24.67 0.13
N ARG A 90 -35.01 -24.18 -1.10
CA ARG A 90 -35.98 -24.73 -2.07
C ARG A 90 -35.36 -25.53 -3.21
N LEU A 91 -34.06 -25.77 -3.18
CA LEU A 91 -33.41 -26.68 -4.14
C LEU A 91 -34.00 -28.09 -3.94
N GLU A 92 -34.47 -28.70 -5.03
CA GLU A 92 -35.09 -30.03 -4.98
C GLU A 92 -34.04 -31.12 -5.18
N GLU A 93 -33.14 -30.92 -6.14
CA GLU A 93 -32.06 -31.85 -6.47
C GLU A 93 -30.69 -31.17 -6.31
N PRO A 94 -29.70 -31.80 -5.63
CA PRO A 94 -28.39 -31.18 -5.39
C PRO A 94 -27.65 -30.71 -6.65
N GLU A 95 -27.85 -31.40 -7.77
CA GLU A 95 -27.25 -31.14 -9.09
C GLU A 95 -27.69 -29.80 -9.70
N GLU A 96 -28.87 -29.29 -9.32
CA GLU A 96 -29.42 -28.01 -9.83
C GLU A 96 -28.51 -26.81 -9.53
N ILE A 97 -27.58 -26.91 -8.55
CA ILE A 97 -26.64 -25.84 -8.24
C ILE A 97 -25.70 -25.51 -9.40
N GLU A 98 -25.43 -26.46 -10.29
CA GLU A 98 -24.64 -26.22 -11.50
C GLU A 98 -25.36 -25.23 -12.43
N GLU A 99 -26.69 -25.34 -12.54
CA GLU A 99 -27.53 -24.44 -13.34
C GLU A 99 -27.67 -23.04 -12.71
N LEU A 100 -27.43 -22.93 -11.39
CA LEU A 100 -27.43 -21.66 -10.66
C LEU A 100 -26.15 -20.82 -10.90
N GLY A 101 -25.17 -21.34 -11.65
CA GLY A 101 -23.97 -20.61 -12.05
C GLY A 101 -22.95 -20.41 -10.93
N LEU A 102 -22.87 -21.35 -9.97
CA LEU A 102 -21.91 -21.26 -8.87
C LEU A 102 -20.45 -21.25 -9.36
N GLU A 103 -20.11 -22.09 -10.33
CA GLU A 103 -18.75 -22.18 -10.88
C GLU A 103 -18.34 -20.86 -11.55
N ASP A 104 -19.20 -20.33 -12.42
CA ASP A 104 -19.03 -19.02 -13.07
C ASP A 104 -18.86 -17.88 -12.05
N ALA A 105 -19.65 -17.90 -10.98
CA ALA A 105 -19.57 -16.89 -9.92
C ALA A 105 -18.23 -16.93 -9.17
N LEU A 106 -17.64 -18.11 -8.99
CA LEU A 106 -16.37 -18.29 -8.27
C LEU A 106 -15.14 -17.98 -9.14
N GLU A 107 -15.25 -17.97 -10.47
CA GLU A 107 -14.11 -17.64 -11.35
C GLU A 107 -13.54 -16.24 -11.06
N THR A 108 -14.41 -15.28 -10.76
CA THR A 108 -14.03 -13.86 -10.57
C THR A 108 -14.66 -13.22 -9.33
N GLY A 109 -15.56 -13.90 -8.66
CA GLY A 109 -16.36 -13.39 -7.55
C GLY A 109 -16.30 -14.27 -6.30
N VAL A 110 -17.27 -14.05 -5.41
CA VAL A 110 -17.45 -14.78 -4.15
C VAL A 110 -18.86 -15.34 -4.10
N ALA A 111 -19.00 -16.57 -3.62
CA ALA A 111 -20.31 -17.17 -3.37
C ALA A 111 -20.64 -17.20 -1.88
N LEU A 112 -21.86 -16.80 -1.54
CA LEU A 112 -22.43 -16.93 -0.21
C LEU A 112 -23.66 -17.82 -0.29
N VAL A 113 -23.59 -18.99 0.31
CA VAL A 113 -24.59 -20.06 0.17
C VAL A 113 -25.30 -20.29 1.50
N GLU A 114 -26.60 -20.01 1.57
CA GLU A 114 -27.48 -20.43 2.67
C GLU A 114 -28.03 -21.83 2.39
N TRP A 115 -28.15 -22.64 3.46
CA TRP A 115 -28.61 -24.04 3.40
C TRP A 115 -27.71 -24.94 2.52
N PRO A 116 -26.38 -24.94 2.73
CA PRO A 116 -25.42 -25.69 1.91
C PRO A 116 -25.69 -27.20 1.88
N GLU A 117 -26.35 -27.75 2.90
CA GLU A 117 -26.72 -29.16 2.98
C GLU A 117 -27.61 -29.64 1.82
N LYS A 118 -28.27 -28.72 1.11
CA LYS A 118 -29.12 -29.00 -0.05
C LYS A 118 -28.31 -29.33 -1.31
N ALA A 119 -27.10 -28.81 -1.43
CA ALA A 119 -26.20 -29.08 -2.55
C ALA A 119 -25.23 -30.24 -2.28
N GLY A 120 -25.10 -30.72 -1.04
CA GLY A 120 -24.26 -31.87 -0.73
C GLY A 120 -22.82 -31.74 -1.25
N ASP A 121 -22.36 -32.73 -2.00
CA ASP A 121 -20.98 -32.81 -2.53
C ASP A 121 -20.70 -31.90 -3.74
N PHE A 122 -21.70 -31.16 -4.24
CA PHE A 122 -21.55 -30.22 -5.36
C PHE A 122 -20.95 -28.87 -4.95
N LEU A 123 -20.80 -28.61 -3.64
CA LEU A 123 -20.11 -27.43 -3.14
C LEU A 123 -18.59 -27.62 -3.11
N PRO A 124 -17.79 -26.55 -3.26
CA PRO A 124 -16.35 -26.60 -3.11
C PRO A 124 -15.95 -27.17 -1.73
N LYS A 125 -15.00 -28.12 -1.72
CA LYS A 125 -14.56 -28.81 -0.48
C LYS A 125 -13.76 -27.90 0.46
N ASP A 126 -13.16 -26.87 -0.11
CA ASP A 126 -12.35 -25.83 0.54
C ASP A 126 -13.18 -24.62 1.00
N CYS A 127 -14.51 -24.67 0.91
CA CYS A 127 -15.38 -23.60 1.41
C CYS A 127 -15.19 -23.33 2.91
N LEU A 128 -15.57 -22.13 3.35
CA LEU A 128 -15.72 -21.81 4.76
C LEU A 128 -17.14 -22.17 5.20
N SER A 129 -17.27 -23.24 5.98
CA SER A 129 -18.53 -23.61 6.62
C SER A 129 -18.72 -22.81 7.91
N ILE A 130 -19.87 -22.15 8.03
CA ILE A 130 -20.26 -21.31 9.17
C ILE A 130 -21.59 -21.85 9.71
N SER A 131 -21.53 -22.58 10.82
CA SER A 131 -22.73 -23.03 11.53
C SER A 131 -23.13 -22.03 12.61
N ILE A 132 -24.39 -21.63 12.61
CA ILE A 132 -24.97 -20.68 13.55
C ILE A 132 -25.90 -21.42 14.51
N GLU A 133 -25.49 -21.52 15.77
CA GLU A 133 -26.26 -22.15 16.85
C GLU A 133 -26.88 -21.09 17.76
N THR A 134 -28.17 -21.24 18.09
CA THR A 134 -28.84 -20.44 19.12
C THR A 134 -28.45 -20.92 20.51
N VAL A 135 -28.07 -20.00 21.41
CA VAL A 135 -27.68 -20.34 22.78
C VAL A 135 -28.82 -19.97 23.76
N GLY A 136 -29.57 -21.00 24.20
CA GLY A 136 -30.71 -20.82 25.10
C GLY A 136 -31.86 -20.04 24.45
N GLU A 137 -32.66 -19.34 25.26
CA GLU A 137 -33.76 -18.48 24.82
C GLU A 137 -33.34 -17.01 24.61
N THR A 138 -32.04 -16.75 24.47
CA THR A 138 -31.49 -15.38 24.33
C THR A 138 -31.14 -15.05 22.88
N ASP A 139 -30.78 -13.79 22.61
CA ASP A 139 -30.22 -13.38 21.31
C ASP A 139 -28.77 -13.84 21.11
N ALA A 140 -28.17 -14.51 22.11
CA ALA A 140 -26.83 -15.05 21.97
C ALA A 140 -26.77 -16.16 20.90
N ARG A 141 -25.68 -16.16 20.15
CA ARG A 141 -25.37 -17.18 19.13
C ARG A 141 -23.96 -17.70 19.31
N ARG A 142 -23.73 -18.90 18.81
CA ARG A 142 -22.40 -19.48 18.65
C ARG A 142 -22.17 -19.75 17.17
N PHE A 143 -21.08 -19.21 16.65
CA PHE A 143 -20.62 -19.43 15.29
C PHE A 143 -19.49 -20.45 15.31
N LEU A 144 -19.65 -21.56 14.58
CA LEU A 144 -18.63 -22.58 14.37
C LEU A 144 -18.12 -22.46 12.94
N LEU A 145 -16.88 -22.04 12.78
CA LEU A 145 -16.22 -21.82 11.50
C LEU A 145 -15.27 -22.97 11.22
N ARG A 146 -15.45 -23.67 10.09
CA ARG A 146 -14.65 -24.84 9.68
C ARG A 146 -14.29 -24.73 8.20
N SER A 147 -13.10 -25.18 7.84
CA SER A 147 -12.71 -25.38 6.44
C SER A 147 -11.65 -26.47 6.36
N THR A 148 -11.61 -27.18 5.22
CA THR A 148 -10.50 -28.11 4.92
C THR A 148 -9.27 -27.37 4.38
N ASP A 149 -9.44 -26.12 3.92
CA ASP A 149 -8.34 -25.25 3.55
C ASP A 149 -7.81 -24.49 4.79
N PRO A 150 -6.56 -24.77 5.23
CA PRO A 150 -5.98 -24.08 6.38
C PRO A 150 -5.84 -22.57 6.15
N ALA A 151 -5.81 -22.09 4.90
CA ALA A 151 -5.72 -20.66 4.61
C ALA A 151 -6.97 -19.91 5.06
N TRP A 152 -8.16 -20.52 5.03
CA TRP A 152 -9.37 -19.93 5.58
C TRP A 152 -9.27 -19.68 7.08
N LEU A 153 -8.88 -20.68 7.85
CA LEU A 153 -8.81 -20.56 9.31
C LEU A 153 -7.69 -19.60 9.73
N ALA A 154 -6.59 -19.55 8.97
CA ALA A 154 -5.58 -18.50 9.14
C ALA A 154 -6.13 -17.09 8.89
N ARG A 155 -6.98 -16.90 7.86
CA ARG A 155 -7.67 -15.62 7.59
C ARG A 155 -8.66 -15.25 8.69
N VAL A 156 -9.39 -16.22 9.24
CA VAL A 156 -10.31 -16.00 10.38
C VAL A 156 -9.53 -15.59 11.63
N GLU A 157 -8.46 -16.30 11.99
CA GLU A 157 -7.61 -15.91 13.12
C GLU A 157 -6.98 -14.53 12.91
N ARG A 158 -6.61 -14.20 11.65
CA ARG A 158 -6.09 -12.88 11.32
C ARG A 158 -7.08 -11.76 11.65
N THR A 159 -8.36 -11.94 11.30
CA THR A 159 -9.38 -10.94 11.62
C THR A 159 -9.68 -10.87 13.12
N ARG A 160 -9.57 -11.99 13.85
CA ARG A 160 -9.67 -12.00 15.33
C ARG A 160 -8.52 -11.24 15.99
N ALA A 161 -7.29 -11.40 15.51
CA ALA A 161 -6.14 -10.65 15.99
C ALA A 161 -6.31 -9.13 15.76
N ILE A 162 -6.86 -8.74 14.60
CA ILE A 162 -7.23 -7.34 14.31
C ILE A 162 -8.28 -6.83 15.31
N ARG A 163 -9.33 -7.62 15.59
CA ARG A 163 -10.37 -7.24 16.54
C ARG A 163 -9.81 -7.06 17.96
N ALA A 164 -8.92 -7.95 18.39
CA ALA A 164 -8.22 -7.82 19.68
C ALA A 164 -7.34 -6.55 19.75
N LEU A 165 -6.67 -6.19 18.64
CA LEU A 165 -5.91 -4.94 18.55
C LEU A 165 -6.83 -3.72 18.69
N LEU A 166 -7.96 -3.71 17.97
CA LEU A 166 -8.96 -2.65 18.06
C LEU A 166 -9.52 -2.52 19.49
N GLU A 167 -9.85 -3.63 20.15
CA GLU A 167 -10.29 -3.66 21.54
C GLU A 167 -9.26 -3.04 22.50
N SER A 168 -7.97 -3.39 22.33
CA SER A 168 -6.89 -2.82 23.14
C SER A 168 -6.74 -1.29 22.98
N ALA A 169 -7.18 -0.75 21.83
CA ALA A 169 -7.20 0.67 21.54
C ALA A 169 -8.50 1.37 21.98
N GLY A 170 -9.43 0.64 22.61
CA GLY A 170 -10.77 1.14 22.96
C GLY A 170 -11.69 1.33 21.75
N MET A 171 -11.42 0.62 20.65
CA MET A 171 -12.16 0.68 19.38
C MET A 171 -12.78 -0.68 19.02
N GLY A 172 -13.12 -1.51 20.02
CA GLY A 172 -13.59 -2.89 19.81
C GLY A 172 -14.87 -2.99 18.98
N ASP A 173 -15.71 -1.96 19.00
CA ASP A 173 -16.94 -1.83 18.21
C ASP A 173 -16.74 -1.16 16.84
N ALA A 174 -15.49 -0.83 16.47
CA ALA A 174 -15.21 -0.12 15.24
C ALA A 174 -15.66 -0.90 14.00
N VAL A 175 -16.33 -0.17 13.12
CA VAL A 175 -16.72 -0.62 11.78
C VAL A 175 -15.51 -0.53 10.87
N ARG A 176 -15.19 -1.63 10.19
CA ARG A 176 -14.03 -1.76 9.29
C ARG A 176 -14.46 -1.65 7.84
N ARG A 177 -13.67 -0.96 7.01
CA ARG A 177 -13.86 -0.89 5.55
C ARG A 177 -12.54 -0.99 4.83
N TYR A 178 -12.57 -1.64 3.68
CA TYR A 178 -11.40 -1.77 2.82
C TYR A 178 -10.92 -0.40 2.37
N LEU A 179 -9.62 -0.14 2.51
CA LEU A 179 -8.96 1.03 1.98
C LEU A 179 -7.93 0.57 0.96
N GLN A 180 -8.11 0.98 -0.29
CA GLN A 180 -7.22 0.60 -1.37
C GLN A 180 -5.80 1.14 -1.09
N GLY A 181 -4.82 0.25 -0.97
CA GLY A 181 -3.40 0.59 -0.92
C GLY A 181 -2.80 0.65 -2.33
N ASP A 182 -1.83 1.53 -2.55
CA ASP A 182 -1.15 1.60 -3.84
C ASP A 182 -0.07 0.53 -3.95
N ALA A 183 -0.25 -0.39 -4.90
CA ALA A 183 0.70 -1.40 -5.38
C ALA A 183 1.48 -2.24 -4.34
N SER A 184 1.18 -2.11 -3.06
CA SER A 184 1.86 -2.66 -1.90
C SER A 184 1.24 -4.00 -1.49
N PRO A 185 2.04 -4.94 -0.95
CA PRO A 185 1.51 -6.15 -0.34
C PRO A 185 0.75 -5.87 0.98
N ARG A 186 0.90 -4.66 1.55
CA ARG A 186 0.20 -4.22 2.75
C ARG A 186 -1.25 -3.93 2.44
N ARG A 187 -2.16 -4.41 3.30
CA ARG A 187 -3.58 -4.08 3.22
C ARG A 187 -3.90 -2.97 4.21
N TYR A 188 -4.73 -2.03 3.78
CA TYR A 188 -5.17 -0.93 4.61
C TYR A 188 -6.69 -1.02 4.79
N GLU A 189 -7.15 -0.59 5.96
CA GLU A 189 -8.57 -0.55 6.29
C GLU A 189 -8.85 0.72 7.08
N THR A 190 -10.02 1.33 6.88
CA THR A 190 -10.49 2.33 7.84
C THR A 190 -11.20 1.61 8.98
N ALA A 191 -10.93 2.01 10.22
CA ALA A 191 -11.67 1.58 11.41
C ALA A 191 -12.32 2.81 12.06
N ARG A 192 -13.65 2.79 12.22
CA ARG A 192 -14.41 3.95 12.68
C ARG A 192 -15.35 3.59 13.83
N THR A 193 -15.32 4.40 14.89
CA THR A 193 -16.38 4.51 15.91
C THR A 193 -17.04 5.90 15.78
N PRO A 194 -18.14 6.19 16.49
CA PRO A 194 -18.69 7.54 16.52
C PRO A 194 -17.71 8.61 17.03
N GLU A 195 -16.75 8.23 17.87
CA GLU A 195 -15.78 9.13 18.51
C GLU A 195 -14.43 9.22 17.78
N ARG A 196 -14.03 8.16 17.06
CA ARG A 196 -12.68 8.06 16.51
C ARG A 196 -12.64 7.41 15.13
N ALA A 197 -11.79 7.95 14.25
CA ALA A 197 -11.41 7.33 12.99
C ALA A 197 -9.92 6.95 13.02
N ALA A 198 -9.61 5.79 12.47
CA ALA A 198 -8.27 5.24 12.41
C ALA A 198 -8.03 4.51 11.08
N ILE A 199 -6.75 4.36 10.74
CA ILE A 199 -6.27 3.49 9.66
C ILE A 199 -5.63 2.26 10.28
N LEU A 200 -6.15 1.09 9.94
CA LEU A 200 -5.52 -0.18 10.25
C LEU A 200 -4.62 -0.57 9.09
N MET A 201 -3.35 -0.79 9.39
CA MET A 201 -2.37 -1.40 8.48
C MET A 201 -2.23 -2.88 8.86
N ASN A 202 -2.41 -3.75 7.86
CA ASN A 202 -2.26 -5.19 7.95
C ASN A 202 -1.14 -5.62 6.99
N ALA A 203 0.04 -5.86 7.53
CA ALA A 203 1.24 -6.26 6.79
C ALA A 203 1.87 -7.48 7.46
N PRO A 204 1.35 -8.69 7.22
CA PRO A 204 1.98 -9.90 7.72
C PRO A 204 3.41 -10.02 7.16
N ALA A 205 4.29 -10.70 7.89
CA ALA A 205 5.64 -10.99 7.40
C ALA A 205 5.56 -11.65 6.02
N LEU A 206 6.24 -11.08 5.05
CA LEU A 206 6.27 -11.60 3.68
C LEU A 206 7.28 -12.73 3.58
N ASP A 207 6.94 -13.78 2.84
CA ASP A 207 7.90 -14.78 2.41
C ASP A 207 8.72 -14.21 1.26
N ILE A 208 9.85 -13.57 1.61
CA ILE A 208 10.71 -12.88 0.64
C ILE A 208 11.68 -13.90 0.04
N PRO A 209 11.70 -14.09 -1.29
CA PRO A 209 12.65 -14.99 -1.95
C PRO A 209 14.10 -14.63 -1.58
N GLY A 210 14.84 -15.61 -1.06
CA GLY A 210 16.22 -15.47 -0.58
C GLY A 210 16.36 -15.45 0.95
N ALA A 211 15.29 -15.14 1.69
CA ALA A 211 15.32 -15.14 3.16
C ALA A 211 15.60 -16.54 3.75
N ALA A 212 15.17 -17.61 3.07
CA ALA A 212 15.32 -18.98 3.54
C ALA A 212 16.70 -19.62 3.25
N ASP A 213 17.40 -19.20 2.19
CA ASP A 213 18.71 -19.73 1.80
C ASP A 213 19.87 -18.76 2.10
N GLY A 214 19.56 -17.57 2.65
CA GLY A 214 20.53 -16.54 3.01
C GLY A 214 21.02 -15.70 1.84
N THR A 215 20.34 -15.74 0.69
CA THR A 215 20.62 -14.83 -0.43
C THR A 215 19.89 -13.50 -0.26
N GLU A 216 20.61 -12.39 -0.44
CA GLU A 216 20.01 -11.05 -0.36
C GLU A 216 19.01 -10.82 -1.50
N SER A 217 17.80 -10.43 -1.15
CA SER A 217 16.74 -10.05 -2.07
C SER A 217 16.93 -8.61 -2.59
N TYR A 218 16.19 -8.23 -3.63
CA TYR A 218 16.13 -6.84 -4.07
C TYR A 218 15.70 -5.89 -2.93
N ALA A 219 14.75 -6.32 -2.09
CA ALA A 219 14.26 -5.54 -0.96
C ALA A 219 15.37 -5.29 0.07
N ASP A 220 16.25 -6.27 0.30
CA ASP A 220 17.40 -6.12 1.20
C ASP A 220 18.42 -5.13 0.64
N ILE A 221 18.73 -5.24 -0.66
CA ILE A 221 19.73 -4.39 -1.32
C ILE A 221 19.33 -2.91 -1.30
N VAL A 222 18.05 -2.63 -1.51
CA VAL A 222 17.52 -1.26 -1.57
C VAL A 222 16.82 -0.84 -0.28
N HIS A 223 16.99 -1.59 0.80
CA HIS A 223 16.49 -1.26 2.13
C HIS A 223 14.99 -0.98 2.19
N LEU A 224 14.16 -1.78 1.49
CA LEU A 224 12.71 -1.68 1.64
C LEU A 224 12.30 -2.22 3.01
N ALA A 225 11.40 -1.52 3.69
CA ALA A 225 10.87 -1.95 4.97
C ALA A 225 10.13 -3.28 4.81
N GLN A 226 10.54 -4.28 5.58
CA GLN A 226 9.96 -5.62 5.59
C GLN A 226 9.02 -5.84 6.78
N ASP A 227 9.05 -4.93 7.76
CA ASP A 227 8.23 -4.95 8.95
C ASP A 227 7.65 -3.56 9.27
N MET A 228 6.95 -3.45 10.39
CA MET A 228 6.30 -2.22 10.84
C MET A 228 7.15 -1.37 11.79
N HIS A 229 8.36 -1.81 12.16
CA HIS A 229 9.21 -1.06 13.08
C HIS A 229 9.58 0.31 12.50
N ALA A 230 9.85 0.36 11.20
CA ALA A 230 10.14 1.61 10.49
C ALA A 230 8.96 2.59 10.54
N VAL A 231 7.72 2.12 10.30
CA VAL A 231 6.51 2.95 10.37
C VAL A 231 6.36 3.60 11.76
N VAL A 232 6.58 2.82 12.82
CA VAL A 232 6.43 3.33 14.20
C VAL A 232 7.56 4.28 14.57
N ALA A 233 8.82 3.90 14.34
CA ALA A 233 9.97 4.68 14.76
C ALA A 233 10.12 5.99 13.98
N VAL A 234 9.97 5.95 12.65
CA VAL A 234 10.05 7.15 11.80
C VAL A 234 8.86 8.07 12.09
N GLY A 235 7.64 7.53 12.24
CA GLY A 235 6.47 8.32 12.58
C GLY A 235 6.61 9.05 13.92
N GLU A 236 7.10 8.35 14.95
CA GLU A 236 7.37 8.94 16.26
C GLU A 236 8.45 10.02 16.19
N ALA A 237 9.53 9.79 15.44
CA ALA A 237 10.57 10.78 15.24
C ALA A 237 10.03 12.05 14.55
N LEU A 238 9.20 11.89 13.52
CA LEU A 238 8.56 13.02 12.82
C LEU A 238 7.68 13.84 13.78
N ARG A 239 6.81 13.19 14.56
CA ARG A 239 5.97 13.87 15.56
C ARG A 239 6.78 14.57 16.64
N ALA A 240 7.83 13.92 17.16
CA ALA A 240 8.70 14.50 18.17
C ALA A 240 9.39 15.79 17.70
N HIS A 241 9.55 15.97 16.38
CA HIS A 241 10.10 17.18 15.76
C HIS A 241 9.02 18.14 15.22
N GLY A 242 7.73 17.91 15.52
CA GLY A 242 6.64 18.82 15.17
C GLY A 242 6.08 18.66 13.75
N PHE A 243 6.33 17.53 13.10
CA PHE A 243 5.73 17.16 11.81
C PHE A 243 4.53 16.23 12.02
N SER A 244 3.54 16.34 11.14
CA SER A 244 2.29 15.59 11.26
C SER A 244 2.39 14.24 10.59
N ALA A 245 2.83 13.23 11.33
CA ALA A 245 2.79 11.82 10.94
C ALA A 245 1.76 11.06 11.80
N PRO A 246 1.05 10.03 11.28
CA PRO A 246 -0.03 9.36 12.00
C PRO A 246 0.38 8.86 13.38
N GLU A 247 -0.33 9.27 14.43
CA GLU A 247 -0.14 8.72 15.79
C GLU A 247 -0.35 7.20 15.77
N THR A 248 0.53 6.45 16.44
CA THR A 248 0.32 5.00 16.67
C THR A 248 -0.64 4.80 17.84
N LEU A 249 -1.83 4.29 17.55
CA LEU A 249 -2.90 4.08 18.54
C LEU A 249 -2.77 2.75 19.27
N ALA A 250 -2.42 1.70 18.51
CA ALA A 250 -2.08 0.39 19.02
C ALA A 250 -1.22 -0.34 17.98
N ALA A 251 -0.37 -1.27 18.44
CA ALA A 251 0.48 -2.07 17.57
C ALA A 251 0.64 -3.49 18.10
N ASP A 252 0.61 -4.46 17.18
CA ASP A 252 1.10 -5.82 17.37
C ASP A 252 2.14 -6.08 16.26
N LEU A 253 3.38 -5.64 16.52
CA LEU A 253 4.47 -5.68 15.54
C LEU A 253 4.86 -7.11 15.14
N PRO A 254 4.94 -8.10 16.07
CA PRO A 254 5.15 -9.50 15.69
C PRO A 254 4.06 -10.06 14.76
N ALA A 255 2.80 -9.66 14.96
CA ALA A 255 1.74 -10.01 14.05
C ALA A 255 1.76 -9.16 12.76
N GLY A 256 2.49 -8.05 12.70
CA GLY A 256 2.41 -7.13 11.57
C GLY A 256 1.03 -6.46 11.49
N LEU A 257 0.54 -5.95 12.62
CA LEU A 257 -0.68 -5.15 12.71
C LEU A 257 -0.39 -3.81 13.38
N LEU A 258 -0.92 -2.73 12.81
CA LEU A 258 -0.74 -1.39 13.33
C LEU A 258 -2.02 -0.58 13.14
N LEU A 259 -2.49 0.07 14.19
CA LEU A 259 -3.62 0.98 14.16
C LEU A 259 -3.11 2.41 14.34
N GLN A 260 -3.43 3.31 13.41
CA GLN A 260 -2.90 4.67 13.37
C GLN A 260 -4.01 5.72 13.20
N GLU A 261 -3.70 6.96 13.56
CA GLU A 261 -4.55 8.12 13.29
C GLU A 261 -4.93 8.23 11.80
N ASP A 262 -6.19 8.55 11.52
CA ASP A 262 -6.63 8.95 10.18
C ASP A 262 -6.35 10.45 9.96
N LEU A 263 -5.27 10.77 9.22
CA LEU A 263 -4.91 12.16 8.87
C LEU A 263 -5.82 12.80 7.81
N GLY A 264 -6.78 12.06 7.25
CA GLY A 264 -7.71 12.53 6.23
C GLY A 264 -7.35 12.09 4.81
N ARG A 265 -7.99 12.72 3.82
CA ARG A 265 -7.87 12.36 2.39
C ARG A 265 -7.56 13.57 1.50
N GLY A 266 -7.19 14.71 2.07
CA GLY A 266 -6.85 15.88 1.29
C GLY A 266 -5.61 15.65 0.44
N MET A 267 -5.59 16.21 -0.77
CA MET A 267 -4.52 16.01 -1.75
C MET A 267 -3.80 17.32 -2.05
N ILE A 268 -2.52 17.27 -2.41
CA ILE A 268 -1.79 18.44 -2.93
C ILE A 268 -1.99 18.66 -4.45
N VAL A 269 -2.74 17.75 -5.09
CA VAL A 269 -3.15 17.79 -6.50
C VAL A 269 -4.67 17.92 -6.60
N GLU A 270 -5.17 18.58 -7.64
CA GLU A 270 -6.59 18.71 -7.96
C GLU A 270 -6.82 18.53 -9.45
N ALA A 271 -7.86 17.77 -9.83
CA ALA A 271 -8.19 17.48 -11.23
C ALA A 271 -7.00 16.99 -12.08
N GLY A 272 -6.05 16.27 -11.47
CA GLY A 272 -4.85 15.76 -12.14
C GLY A 272 -3.75 16.80 -12.40
N ALA A 273 -3.81 17.97 -11.75
CA ALA A 273 -2.82 19.03 -11.83
C ALA A 273 -2.26 19.38 -10.44
N PRO A 274 -1.00 19.88 -10.33
CA PRO A 274 -0.45 20.29 -9.05
C PRO A 274 -1.12 21.58 -8.60
N VAL A 275 -1.40 21.72 -7.29
CA VAL A 275 -1.84 22.98 -6.69
C VAL A 275 -0.61 23.72 -6.19
N PRO A 276 -0.15 24.81 -6.84
CA PRO A 276 1.13 25.45 -6.54
C PRO A 276 1.31 25.79 -5.06
N GLU A 277 0.30 26.36 -4.43
CA GLU A 277 0.36 26.78 -3.02
C GLU A 277 0.56 25.58 -2.06
N ARG A 278 0.06 24.39 -2.43
CA ARG A 278 0.23 23.16 -1.64
C ARG A 278 1.62 22.55 -1.83
N TYR A 279 2.14 22.60 -3.06
CA TYR A 279 3.52 22.20 -3.35
C TYR A 279 4.55 23.13 -2.69
N GLU A 280 4.31 24.43 -2.68
CA GLU A 280 5.14 25.40 -1.96
C GLU A 280 5.16 25.12 -0.45
N ALA A 281 4.01 24.81 0.14
CA ALA A 281 3.93 24.40 1.55
C ALA A 281 4.68 23.09 1.81
N ALA A 282 4.69 22.16 0.85
CA ALA A 282 5.43 20.90 0.97
C ALA A 282 6.94 21.13 0.89
N VAL A 283 7.42 21.96 -0.04
CA VAL A 283 8.83 22.37 -0.08
C VAL A 283 9.27 23.03 1.22
N ASP A 284 8.43 23.90 1.77
CA ASP A 284 8.68 24.57 3.03
C ASP A 284 8.86 23.58 4.18
N LEU A 285 7.93 22.62 4.29
CA LEU A 285 8.01 21.56 5.30
C LEU A 285 9.25 20.69 5.09
N LEU A 286 9.58 20.34 3.86
CA LEU A 286 10.73 19.50 3.55
C LEU A 286 12.07 20.14 3.96
N ALA A 287 12.23 21.44 3.71
CA ALA A 287 13.41 22.17 4.17
C ALA A 287 13.51 22.20 5.70
N ASP A 288 12.38 22.33 6.41
CA ASP A 288 12.32 22.26 7.87
C ASP A 288 12.70 20.86 8.38
N LEU A 289 12.19 19.83 7.72
CA LEU A 289 12.46 18.42 8.05
C LEU A 289 13.94 18.07 7.90
N HIS A 290 14.58 18.51 6.82
CA HIS A 290 16.01 18.27 6.59
C HIS A 290 16.92 19.03 7.57
N GLU A 291 16.41 20.03 8.29
CA GLU A 291 17.15 20.76 9.31
C GLU A 291 16.79 20.36 10.75
N ALA A 292 15.79 19.51 10.92
CA ALA A 292 15.32 19.07 12.23
C ALA A 292 16.36 18.23 13.00
N GLY A 293 17.39 17.72 12.31
CA GLY A 293 18.48 16.96 12.94
C GLY A 293 18.09 15.53 13.33
N ILE A 294 17.10 14.94 12.65
CA ILE A 294 16.68 13.56 12.87
C ILE A 294 17.83 12.62 12.46
N GLY A 295 18.42 11.95 13.44
CA GLY A 295 19.55 11.04 13.24
C GLY A 295 19.16 9.62 12.81
N PRO A 296 20.15 8.77 12.49
CA PRO A 296 19.91 7.39 12.02
C PRO A 296 19.31 6.46 13.08
N SER A 297 19.53 6.74 14.36
CA SER A 297 19.09 5.87 15.46
C SER A 297 17.83 6.44 16.11
N LEU A 298 16.68 5.86 15.79
CA LEU A 298 15.37 6.34 16.26
C LEU A 298 14.88 5.50 17.45
N PRO A 299 14.26 6.11 18.47
CA PRO A 299 13.56 5.35 19.51
C PRO A 299 12.45 4.50 18.91
N LEU A 300 12.33 3.25 19.37
CA LEU A 300 11.24 2.36 18.99
C LEU A 300 10.32 2.15 20.21
N PRO A 301 9.19 2.87 20.29
CA PRO A 301 8.24 2.70 21.39
C PRO A 301 7.55 1.32 21.31
N GLY A 302 7.07 0.85 22.47
CA GLY A 302 6.33 -0.42 22.56
C GLY A 302 7.18 -1.68 22.72
N VAL A 303 8.52 -1.58 22.69
CA VAL A 303 9.42 -2.72 22.97
C VAL A 303 9.83 -2.75 24.45
N PRO A 304 9.57 -3.86 25.18
CA PRO A 304 10.01 -4.02 26.57
C PRO A 304 11.53 -3.84 26.71
N GLY A 305 11.96 -2.97 27.62
CA GLY A 305 13.38 -2.68 27.86
C GLY A 305 13.98 -1.55 27.00
N GLY A 306 13.19 -0.95 26.12
CA GLY A 306 13.62 0.09 25.19
C GLY A 306 14.28 -0.49 23.94
N GLY A 307 13.83 -0.03 22.78
CA GLY A 307 14.38 -0.41 21.48
C GLY A 307 14.82 0.81 20.68
N SER A 308 15.68 0.58 19.69
CA SER A 308 16.03 1.58 18.68
C SER A 308 15.90 0.96 17.30
N TYR A 309 15.33 1.70 16.35
CA TYR A 309 15.35 1.40 14.93
C TYR A 309 16.52 2.13 14.28
N GLN A 310 17.31 1.42 13.47
CA GLN A 310 18.38 2.03 12.67
C GLN A 310 17.85 2.31 11.27
N VAL A 311 17.72 3.59 10.92
CA VAL A 311 17.39 4.04 9.56
C VAL A 311 18.59 3.71 8.66
N PRO A 312 18.39 2.93 7.59
CA PRO A 312 19.47 2.49 6.72
C PRO A 312 20.07 3.70 5.96
N ALA A 313 21.38 3.63 5.70
CA ALA A 313 22.03 4.59 4.83
C ALA A 313 21.59 4.38 3.38
N TYR A 314 21.35 5.46 2.64
CA TYR A 314 21.11 5.38 1.21
C TYR A 314 22.44 5.23 0.47
N ASP A 315 23.00 4.02 0.57
CA ASP A 315 24.34 3.71 0.11
C ASP A 315 24.45 3.63 -1.42
N GLU A 316 25.70 3.55 -1.91
CA GLU A 316 25.98 3.48 -3.35
C GLU A 316 25.32 2.28 -4.01
N ARG A 317 25.27 1.14 -3.30
CA ARG A 317 24.72 -0.10 -3.83
C ARG A 317 23.22 0.05 -4.06
N ALA A 318 22.48 0.58 -3.09
CA ALA A 318 21.05 0.84 -3.21
C ALA A 318 20.74 1.82 -4.34
N LEU A 319 21.42 2.98 -4.39
CA LEU A 319 21.22 4.00 -5.44
C LEU A 319 21.50 3.47 -6.84
N LEU A 320 22.59 2.69 -7.00
CA LEU A 320 22.96 2.12 -8.29
C LEU A 320 22.00 1.00 -8.71
N THR A 321 21.66 0.07 -7.82
CA THR A 321 20.71 -1.02 -8.11
C THR A 321 19.34 -0.50 -8.53
N GLU A 322 18.86 0.59 -7.93
CA GLU A 322 17.62 1.23 -8.36
C GLU A 322 17.74 1.91 -9.73
N ALA A 323 18.84 2.60 -10.01
CA ALA A 323 19.07 3.22 -11.31
C ALA A 323 19.16 2.16 -12.43
N GLU A 324 19.71 0.99 -12.13
CA GLU A 324 19.84 -0.14 -13.06
C GLU A 324 18.51 -0.76 -13.47
N LEU A 325 17.40 -0.49 -12.77
CA LEU A 325 16.06 -0.88 -13.25
C LEU A 325 15.74 -0.31 -14.64
N PHE A 326 16.35 0.84 -14.99
CA PHE A 326 16.29 1.38 -16.35
C PHE A 326 16.87 0.41 -17.38
N LEU A 327 17.99 -0.24 -17.06
CA LEU A 327 18.60 -1.25 -17.92
C LEU A 327 17.81 -2.55 -17.92
N ASP A 328 17.28 -2.95 -16.77
CA ASP A 328 16.63 -4.25 -16.60
C ASP A 328 15.24 -4.32 -17.23
N TRP A 329 14.51 -3.21 -17.23
CA TRP A 329 13.11 -3.16 -17.65
C TRP A 329 12.87 -2.14 -18.76
N TYR A 330 13.30 -0.90 -18.57
CA TYR A 330 12.94 0.16 -19.49
C TYR A 330 13.61 -0.01 -20.87
N LEU A 331 14.93 -0.19 -20.95
CA LEU A 331 15.63 -0.38 -22.21
C LEU A 331 15.13 -1.62 -23.01
N PRO A 332 14.95 -2.80 -22.40
CA PRO A 332 14.33 -3.94 -23.07
C PRO A 332 12.93 -3.65 -23.62
N SER A 333 12.08 -2.93 -22.88
CA SER A 333 10.75 -2.52 -23.38
C SER A 333 10.82 -1.58 -24.60
N ARG A 334 11.98 -0.96 -24.86
CA ARG A 334 12.28 -0.14 -26.05
C ARG A 334 13.00 -0.93 -27.14
N GLY A 335 13.16 -2.24 -26.99
CA GLY A 335 13.84 -3.11 -27.96
C GLY A 335 15.36 -3.07 -27.90
N VAL A 336 15.94 -2.50 -26.84
CA VAL A 336 17.39 -2.43 -26.65
C VAL A 336 17.87 -3.66 -25.90
N THR A 337 18.80 -4.41 -26.49
CA THR A 337 19.48 -5.53 -25.82
C THR A 337 20.60 -5.01 -24.93
N VAL A 338 20.43 -5.09 -23.61
CA VAL A 338 21.45 -4.65 -22.65
C VAL A 338 22.58 -5.67 -22.57
N THR A 339 23.80 -5.22 -22.87
CA THR A 339 25.02 -6.04 -22.77
C THR A 339 25.74 -5.79 -21.43
N PRO A 340 26.62 -6.72 -20.98
CA PRO A 340 27.45 -6.49 -19.80
C PRO A 340 28.28 -5.20 -19.89
N ALA A 341 28.84 -4.90 -21.07
CA ALA A 341 29.60 -3.67 -21.31
C ALA A 341 28.75 -2.40 -21.15
N MET A 342 27.46 -2.44 -21.51
CA MET A 342 26.55 -1.32 -21.28
C MET A 342 26.28 -1.11 -19.79
N ARG A 343 26.08 -2.19 -19.02
CA ARG A 343 25.93 -2.10 -17.57
C ARG A 343 27.19 -1.53 -16.92
N ASP A 344 28.36 -2.06 -17.25
CA ASP A 344 29.64 -1.58 -16.73
C ASP A 344 29.85 -0.08 -17.02
N ALA A 345 29.54 0.37 -18.23
CA ALA A 345 29.61 1.77 -18.62
C ALA A 345 28.60 2.64 -17.82
N PHE A 346 27.36 2.18 -17.67
CA PHE A 346 26.33 2.87 -16.90
C PHE A 346 26.74 3.01 -15.43
N SER A 347 27.20 1.93 -14.79
CA SER A 347 27.65 1.96 -13.40
C SER A 347 28.90 2.85 -13.24
N ALA A 348 29.83 2.85 -14.20
CA ALA A 348 31.00 3.73 -14.18
C ALA A 348 30.64 5.23 -14.28
N LEU A 349 29.55 5.57 -14.98
CA LEU A 349 29.03 6.94 -15.05
C LEU A 349 28.35 7.36 -13.74
N TRP A 350 27.63 6.44 -13.09
CA TRP A 350 26.88 6.72 -11.87
C TRP A 350 27.74 6.85 -10.62
N ARG A 351 28.75 5.97 -10.43
CA ARG A 351 29.59 5.96 -9.23
C ARG A 351 30.15 7.34 -8.82
N PRO A 352 30.80 8.13 -9.70
CA PRO A 352 31.31 9.44 -9.30
C PRO A 352 30.20 10.46 -8.97
N LEU A 353 29.01 10.33 -9.59
CA LEU A 353 27.87 11.18 -9.29
C LEU A 353 27.26 10.84 -7.93
N ILE A 354 27.16 9.54 -7.62
CA ILE A 354 26.68 9.04 -6.32
C ILE A 354 27.66 9.42 -5.20
N ALA A 355 28.96 9.20 -5.41
CA ALA A 355 29.99 9.58 -4.46
C ALA A 355 29.91 11.08 -4.13
N ARG A 356 29.72 11.93 -5.15
CA ARG A 356 29.50 13.37 -4.95
C ARG A 356 28.30 13.63 -4.02
N VAL A 357 27.12 13.10 -4.30
CA VAL A 357 25.95 13.43 -3.44
C VAL A 357 26.10 12.91 -2.01
N GLN A 358 26.90 11.85 -1.81
CA GLN A 358 27.20 11.26 -0.50
C GLN A 358 28.31 11.99 0.29
N GLU A 359 29.01 12.96 -0.31
CA GLU A 359 29.94 13.83 0.43
C GLU A 359 29.21 14.78 1.40
N GLN A 360 27.92 15.03 1.15
CA GLN A 360 27.10 15.88 2.01
C GLN A 360 26.63 15.11 3.25
N PRO A 361 26.51 15.77 4.43
CA PRO A 361 25.92 15.15 5.60
C PRO A 361 24.51 14.62 5.27
N PRO A 362 24.20 13.35 5.61
CA PRO A 362 22.91 12.77 5.29
C PRO A 362 21.81 13.36 6.17
N VAL A 363 20.62 13.45 5.60
CA VAL A 363 19.37 13.81 6.29
C VAL A 363 18.41 12.62 6.22
N LEU A 364 17.36 12.63 7.04
CA LEU A 364 16.25 11.70 6.88
C LEU A 364 15.52 12.03 5.57
N ALA A 365 15.73 11.22 4.54
CA ALA A 365 14.96 11.24 3.30
C ALA A 365 13.81 10.24 3.41
N LEU A 366 12.57 10.71 3.26
CA LEU A 366 11.37 9.86 3.32
C LEU A 366 11.23 8.98 2.07
N ARG A 367 11.98 9.28 1.00
CA ARG A 367 12.09 8.52 -0.26
C ARG A 367 10.85 8.67 -1.16
N ASP A 368 9.66 8.57 -0.60
CA ASP A 368 8.39 8.72 -1.31
C ASP A 368 7.68 10.05 -0.97
N TYR A 369 8.46 11.14 -0.88
CA TYR A 369 7.99 12.51 -0.64
C TYR A 369 7.37 13.16 -1.90
N HIS A 370 6.17 12.73 -2.28
CA HIS A 370 5.45 13.21 -3.45
C HIS A 370 3.93 13.01 -3.31
N SER A 371 3.12 13.45 -4.27
CA SER A 371 1.70 13.05 -4.30
C SER A 371 1.62 11.54 -4.63
N PRO A 372 0.84 10.70 -3.92
CA PRO A 372 -0.27 10.99 -3.00
C PRO A 372 0.09 10.98 -1.49
N ASN A 373 1.37 10.89 -1.15
CA ASN A 373 1.84 10.62 0.23
C ASN A 373 1.89 11.88 1.13
N LEU A 374 1.36 13.00 0.63
CA LEU A 374 1.24 14.27 1.32
C LEU A 374 -0.24 14.63 1.46
N ILE A 375 -0.76 14.52 2.69
CA ILE A 375 -2.17 14.74 3.00
C ILE A 375 -2.40 16.22 3.31
N TRP A 376 -3.15 16.90 2.45
CA TRP A 376 -3.50 18.31 2.66
C TRP A 376 -4.56 18.49 3.75
N ARG A 377 -4.25 19.32 4.76
CA ARG A 377 -5.12 19.62 5.91
C ARG A 377 -5.35 21.12 5.98
N GLY A 378 -6.14 21.62 5.02
CA GLY A 378 -6.31 23.05 4.75
C GLY A 378 -6.90 23.87 5.90
N GLU A 379 -7.57 23.20 6.85
CA GLU A 379 -8.10 23.76 8.09
C GLU A 379 -7.03 23.96 9.18
N ARG A 380 -5.84 23.38 9.02
CA ARG A 380 -4.71 23.50 9.96
C ARG A 380 -3.79 24.67 9.57
N SER A 381 -2.76 24.90 10.39
CA SER A 381 -1.80 25.99 10.21
C SER A 381 -0.35 25.52 10.41
N GLY A 382 0.61 26.25 9.83
CA GLY A 382 2.03 25.90 9.95
C GLY A 382 2.36 24.57 9.26
N SER A 383 3.27 23.79 9.85
CA SER A 383 3.62 22.44 9.38
C SER A 383 2.44 21.46 9.44
N ASP A 384 1.46 21.70 10.31
CA ASP A 384 0.31 20.81 10.52
C ASP A 384 -0.67 20.75 9.32
N ARG A 385 -0.45 21.62 8.32
CA ARG A 385 -1.19 21.64 7.04
C ARG A 385 -0.88 20.45 6.13
N LEU A 386 0.18 19.70 6.43
CA LEU A 386 0.62 18.56 5.62
C LEU A 386 0.85 17.35 6.52
N GLY A 387 -0.02 16.35 6.34
CA GLY A 387 0.20 15.01 6.86
C GLY A 387 1.21 14.25 6.01
N LEU A 388 2.18 13.62 6.66
CA LEU A 388 3.17 12.75 6.03
C LEU A 388 2.73 11.30 6.19
N VAL A 389 2.63 10.55 5.10
CA VAL A 389 2.36 9.11 5.13
C VAL A 389 3.39 8.38 4.25
N ASP A 390 3.39 7.04 4.29
CA ASP A 390 4.22 6.19 3.42
C ASP A 390 5.74 6.43 3.56
N TYR A 391 6.20 6.71 4.79
CA TYR A 391 7.60 7.02 5.11
C TYR A 391 8.38 5.80 5.66
N GLN A 392 7.81 4.59 5.59
CA GLN A 392 8.47 3.39 6.13
C GLN A 392 9.77 3.03 5.39
N ASP A 393 9.91 3.43 4.13
CA ASP A 393 11.09 3.18 3.31
C ASP A 393 12.13 4.30 3.43
N ALA A 394 12.03 5.13 4.47
CA ALA A 394 12.93 6.23 4.75
C ALA A 394 14.37 5.76 4.96
N VAL A 395 15.30 6.59 4.50
CA VAL A 395 16.75 6.32 4.48
C VAL A 395 17.52 7.57 4.90
N MET A 396 18.74 7.39 5.40
CA MET A 396 19.66 8.49 5.61
C MET A 396 20.39 8.80 4.29
N GLY A 397 20.05 9.91 3.65
CA GLY A 397 20.50 10.20 2.28
C GLY A 397 20.61 11.69 1.96
N SER A 398 20.77 12.00 0.67
CA SER A 398 20.90 13.38 0.21
C SER A 398 19.57 14.13 0.36
N PRO A 399 19.58 15.39 0.87
CA PRO A 399 18.37 16.24 0.90
C PRO A 399 17.80 16.51 -0.48
N ALA A 400 18.59 16.34 -1.54
CA ALA A 400 18.15 16.56 -2.91
C ALA A 400 17.22 15.45 -3.42
N TYR A 401 17.18 14.29 -2.77
CA TYR A 401 16.35 13.16 -3.20
C TYR A 401 14.86 13.45 -3.07
N ASP A 402 14.41 13.83 -1.88
CA ASP A 402 13.00 14.16 -1.63
C ASP A 402 12.57 15.45 -2.35
N LEU A 403 13.50 16.40 -2.51
CA LEU A 403 13.23 17.61 -3.30
C LEU A 403 12.96 17.27 -4.77
N ALA A 404 13.78 16.38 -5.37
CA ALA A 404 13.53 15.84 -6.69
C ALA A 404 12.25 14.98 -6.75
N SER A 405 11.90 14.33 -5.64
CA SER A 405 10.65 13.58 -5.48
C SER A 405 9.41 14.45 -5.66
N LEU A 406 9.42 15.62 -5.04
CA LEU A 406 8.32 16.57 -5.13
C LEU A 406 8.35 17.43 -6.40
N ALA A 407 9.49 18.01 -6.75
CA ALA A 407 9.62 18.94 -7.87
C ALA A 407 9.55 18.24 -9.24
N MET A 408 9.82 16.94 -9.28
CA MET A 408 9.61 16.07 -10.44
C MET A 408 8.70 14.89 -10.08
N ASP A 409 7.55 15.20 -9.49
CA ASP A 409 6.54 14.22 -9.08
C ASP A 409 6.08 13.36 -10.27
N ALA A 410 6.28 12.04 -10.20
CA ALA A 410 5.97 11.12 -11.29
C ALA A 410 4.46 10.88 -11.49
N ARG A 411 3.61 11.23 -10.51
CA ARG A 411 2.16 11.00 -10.57
C ARG A 411 1.42 12.14 -11.27
N VAL A 412 1.98 13.34 -11.29
CA VAL A 412 1.39 14.54 -11.92
C VAL A 412 2.40 15.25 -12.81
N THR A 413 1.95 15.97 -13.83
CA THR A 413 2.87 16.76 -14.67
C THR A 413 3.22 18.08 -13.99
N ILE A 414 4.48 18.26 -13.58
CA ILE A 414 5.00 19.49 -12.97
C ILE A 414 5.55 20.43 -14.05
N PRO A 415 4.96 21.63 -14.23
CA PRO A 415 5.47 22.64 -15.15
C PRO A 415 6.91 23.08 -14.83
N PRO A 416 7.75 23.43 -15.82
CA PRO A 416 9.15 23.83 -15.58
C PRO A 416 9.33 25.08 -14.71
N ASP A 417 8.39 26.03 -14.79
CA ASP A 417 8.37 27.22 -13.94
C ASP A 417 8.04 26.87 -12.48
N LEU A 418 7.09 25.96 -12.26
CA LEU A 418 6.79 25.45 -10.92
C LEU A 418 7.98 24.67 -10.35
N GLU A 419 8.59 23.76 -11.13
CA GLU A 419 9.80 23.04 -10.70
C GLU A 419 10.89 24.00 -10.23
N THR A 420 11.21 25.00 -11.06
CA THR A 420 12.22 26.01 -10.75
C THR A 420 11.86 26.77 -9.47
N ALA A 421 10.60 27.21 -9.34
CA ALA A 421 10.12 27.91 -8.16
C ALA A 421 10.24 27.08 -6.89
N LEU A 422 9.94 25.77 -6.94
CA LEU A 422 10.04 24.85 -5.81
C LEU A 422 11.50 24.66 -5.38
N VAL A 423 12.43 24.44 -6.32
CA VAL A 423 13.86 24.28 -6.00
C VAL A 423 14.43 25.57 -5.39
N GLU A 424 14.14 26.72 -5.99
CA GLU A 424 14.62 28.01 -5.48
C GLU A 424 14.00 28.36 -4.12
N ARG A 425 12.73 27.99 -3.90
CA ARG A 425 12.08 28.16 -2.59
C ARG A 425 12.76 27.32 -1.51
N TYR A 426 13.10 26.07 -1.81
CA TYR A 426 13.85 25.21 -0.89
C TYR A 426 15.18 25.85 -0.52
N ILE A 427 15.95 26.30 -1.52
CA ILE A 427 17.26 26.96 -1.34
C ILE A 427 17.11 28.22 -0.48
N ALA A 428 16.14 29.08 -0.79
CA ALA A 428 15.90 30.31 -0.05
C ALA A 428 15.58 30.04 1.42
N ARG A 429 14.82 28.98 1.70
CA ARG A 429 14.46 28.58 3.07
C ARG A 429 15.66 28.06 3.86
N ARG A 430 16.53 27.26 3.23
CA ARG A 430 17.80 26.80 3.81
C ARG A 430 18.75 27.97 4.09
N LEU A 431 18.94 28.86 3.11
CA LEU A 431 19.78 30.06 3.24
C LEU A 431 19.31 31.02 4.35
N ALA A 432 17.99 31.12 4.55
CA ALA A 432 17.43 31.97 5.60
C ALA A 432 17.82 31.52 7.03
N ARG A 433 18.18 30.24 7.21
CA ARG A 433 18.58 29.66 8.50
C ARG A 433 20.07 29.42 8.59
N ASP A 434 20.68 28.97 7.50
CA ASP A 434 22.12 28.78 7.36
C ASP A 434 22.65 29.58 6.15
N PRO A 435 23.18 30.80 6.37
CA PRO A 435 23.80 31.58 5.30
C PRO A 435 25.02 30.90 4.66
N GLY A 436 25.58 29.86 5.28
CA GLY A 436 26.66 29.04 4.73
C GLY A 436 26.19 27.91 3.81
N PHE A 437 24.88 27.74 3.63
CA PHE A 437 24.31 26.71 2.76
C PHE A 437 24.77 26.86 1.31
N ASP A 438 25.38 25.81 0.76
CA ASP A 438 25.90 25.82 -0.62
C ASP A 438 24.77 25.54 -1.63
N ALA A 439 24.14 26.63 -2.10
CA ALA A 439 23.06 26.58 -3.06
C ALA A 439 23.46 25.95 -4.41
N ASP A 440 24.67 26.24 -4.90
CA ASP A 440 25.14 25.73 -6.20
C ASP A 440 25.45 24.24 -6.12
N ARG A 441 25.99 23.78 -4.98
CA ARG A 441 26.12 22.36 -4.70
C ARG A 441 24.76 21.67 -4.70
N LEU A 442 23.75 22.22 -4.02
CA LEU A 442 22.41 21.64 -4.01
C LEU A 442 21.82 21.54 -5.42
N ARG A 443 21.93 22.57 -6.26
CA ARG A 443 21.41 22.51 -7.64
C ARG A 443 22.04 21.38 -8.45
N GLY A 444 23.34 21.16 -8.29
CA GLY A 444 24.03 20.03 -8.91
C GLY A 444 23.55 18.68 -8.37
N ASP A 445 23.43 18.56 -7.05
CA ASP A 445 23.01 17.32 -6.40
C ASP A 445 21.53 17.00 -6.69
N TYR A 446 20.68 18.03 -6.82
CA TYR A 446 19.30 17.93 -7.30
C TYR A 446 19.22 17.35 -8.71
N ALA A 447 20.02 17.86 -9.66
CA ALA A 447 20.01 17.32 -11.02
C ALA A 447 20.42 15.83 -11.03
N ILE A 448 21.43 15.46 -10.23
CA ILE A 448 21.88 14.06 -10.10
C ILE A 448 20.77 13.17 -9.54
N MET A 449 20.14 13.56 -8.44
CA MET A 449 19.06 12.78 -7.82
C MET A 449 17.79 12.73 -8.68
N ALA A 450 17.46 13.82 -9.37
CA ALA A 450 16.37 13.85 -10.35
C ALA A 450 16.60 12.84 -11.48
N ALA A 451 17.82 12.79 -12.05
CA ALA A 451 18.17 11.80 -13.06
C ALA A 451 18.13 10.37 -12.49
N GLN A 452 18.67 10.15 -11.29
CA GLN A 452 18.71 8.81 -10.66
C GLN A 452 17.30 8.28 -10.45
N ARG A 453 16.42 9.11 -9.87
CA ARG A 453 15.01 8.78 -9.65
C ARG A 453 14.27 8.54 -10.96
N ALA A 454 14.52 9.35 -11.99
CA ALA A 454 13.88 9.15 -13.28
C ALA A 454 14.26 7.79 -13.91
N HIS A 455 15.53 7.37 -13.83
CA HIS A 455 15.96 6.04 -14.27
C HIS A 455 15.24 4.93 -13.48
N LYS A 456 15.22 5.04 -12.14
CA LYS A 456 14.48 4.12 -11.26
C LYS A 456 13.02 4.01 -11.67
N VAL A 457 12.31 5.13 -11.76
CA VAL A 457 10.86 5.16 -12.02
C VAL A 457 10.51 4.63 -13.41
N LEU A 458 11.29 4.95 -14.45
CA LEU A 458 11.10 4.39 -15.79
C LEU A 458 11.15 2.86 -15.76
N GLY A 459 12.13 2.28 -15.04
CA GLY A 459 12.23 0.84 -14.85
C GLY A 459 11.08 0.25 -14.02
N VAL A 460 10.75 0.87 -12.89
CA VAL A 460 9.68 0.41 -11.99
C VAL A 460 8.32 0.39 -12.70
N PHE A 461 7.96 1.42 -13.45
CA PHE A 461 6.65 1.49 -14.12
C PHE A 461 6.50 0.45 -15.22
N VAL A 462 7.57 0.16 -15.96
CA VAL A 462 7.59 -0.94 -16.93
C VAL A 462 7.46 -2.29 -16.22
N ARG A 463 8.26 -2.52 -15.16
CA ARG A 463 8.18 -3.74 -14.35
C ARG A 463 6.76 -3.98 -13.81
N LEU A 464 6.13 -2.94 -13.25
CA LEU A 464 4.76 -3.03 -12.72
C LEU A 464 3.76 -3.43 -13.80
N SER A 465 3.95 -2.96 -15.04
CA SER A 465 3.09 -3.35 -16.16
C SER A 465 3.35 -4.78 -16.63
N GLU A 466 4.61 -5.14 -16.89
CA GLU A 466 4.97 -6.41 -17.55
C GLU A 466 4.95 -7.60 -16.61
N ARG A 467 5.39 -7.43 -15.35
CA ARG A 467 5.45 -8.49 -14.34
C ARG A 467 4.23 -8.51 -13.43
N ASP A 468 3.77 -7.32 -13.01
CA ASP A 468 2.78 -7.20 -11.93
C ASP A 468 1.35 -6.89 -12.44
N GLY A 469 1.13 -6.85 -13.75
CA GLY A 469 -0.20 -6.70 -14.36
C GLY A 469 -0.83 -5.32 -14.17
N LYS A 470 -0.03 -4.26 -13.97
CA LYS A 470 -0.51 -2.88 -13.69
C LYS A 470 -0.21 -1.92 -14.86
N PRO A 471 -0.92 -2.01 -15.99
CA PRO A 471 -0.62 -1.23 -17.21
C PRO A 471 -0.86 0.27 -17.07
N ALA A 472 -1.69 0.70 -16.11
CA ALA A 472 -2.01 2.12 -15.89
C ALA A 472 -0.76 2.98 -15.64
N TYR A 473 0.30 2.41 -15.07
CA TYR A 473 1.56 3.10 -14.79
C TYR A 473 2.31 3.54 -16.05
N LEU A 474 2.09 2.89 -17.20
CA LEU A 474 2.72 3.27 -18.46
C LEU A 474 2.30 4.66 -18.93
N ALA A 475 1.12 5.13 -18.52
CA ALA A 475 0.61 6.47 -18.84
C ALA A 475 1.53 7.59 -18.28
N HIS A 476 2.36 7.29 -17.28
CA HIS A 476 3.27 8.24 -16.67
C HIS A 476 4.66 8.29 -17.34
N LEU A 477 5.03 7.32 -18.20
CA LEU A 477 6.34 7.29 -18.83
C LEU A 477 6.68 8.56 -19.66
N PRO A 478 5.75 9.17 -20.42
CA PRO A 478 6.06 10.39 -21.17
C PRO A 478 6.60 11.53 -20.29
N ARG A 479 6.01 11.75 -19.11
CA ARG A 479 6.50 12.80 -18.20
C ARG A 479 7.82 12.43 -17.54
N VAL A 480 8.02 11.18 -17.15
CA VAL A 480 9.29 10.77 -16.50
C VAL A 480 10.47 10.90 -17.48
N ARG A 481 10.23 10.68 -18.78
CA ARG A 481 11.22 10.95 -19.84
C ARG A 481 11.53 12.43 -19.99
N ASP A 482 10.52 13.29 -19.96
CA ASP A 482 10.72 14.74 -19.95
C ASP A 482 11.55 15.17 -18.74
N TYR A 483 11.26 14.62 -17.56
CA TYR A 483 11.97 14.93 -16.32
C TYR A 483 13.44 14.50 -16.39
N LEU A 484 13.69 13.31 -16.93
CA LEU A 484 15.05 12.85 -17.21
C LEU A 484 15.77 13.80 -18.16
N ALA A 485 15.12 14.21 -19.27
CA ALA A 485 15.72 15.14 -20.23
C ALA A 485 16.05 16.50 -19.60
N ARG A 486 15.17 17.04 -18.74
CA ARG A 486 15.42 18.27 -17.98
C ARG A 486 16.61 18.13 -17.03
N ALA A 487 16.69 17.04 -16.27
CA ALA A 487 17.82 16.77 -15.38
C ALA A 487 19.15 16.65 -16.15
N LEU A 488 19.16 15.92 -17.26
CA LEU A 488 20.33 15.70 -18.11
C LEU A 488 20.88 16.97 -18.78
N ALA A 489 20.12 18.07 -18.78
CA ALA A 489 20.60 19.36 -19.25
C ALA A 489 21.69 19.96 -18.32
N HIS A 490 21.81 19.47 -17.09
CA HIS A 490 22.81 19.95 -16.14
C HIS A 490 24.24 19.49 -16.54
N PRO A 491 25.26 20.37 -16.51
CA PRO A 491 26.62 20.02 -16.99
C PRO A 491 27.27 18.82 -16.30
N LEU A 492 26.97 18.57 -15.02
CA LEU A 492 27.49 17.39 -14.30
C LEU A 492 27.04 16.06 -14.93
N LEU A 493 25.90 16.05 -15.62
CA LEU A 493 25.32 14.87 -16.24
C LEU A 493 25.67 14.74 -17.73
N ALA A 494 26.49 15.63 -18.30
CA ALA A 494 26.84 15.60 -19.72
C ALA A 494 27.44 14.25 -20.20
N PRO A 495 28.30 13.54 -19.42
CA PRO A 495 28.75 12.21 -19.80
C PRO A 495 27.61 11.19 -19.88
N LEU A 496 26.67 11.21 -18.92
CA LEU A 496 25.51 10.33 -18.91
C LEU A 496 24.56 10.65 -20.07
N ALA A 497 24.30 11.93 -20.32
CA ALA A 497 23.48 12.39 -21.44
C ALA A 497 24.06 11.93 -22.80
N THR A 498 25.37 12.04 -22.97
CA THR A 498 26.08 11.60 -24.18
C THR A 498 25.97 10.08 -24.35
N TRP A 499 26.13 9.32 -23.27
CA TRP A 499 25.99 7.86 -23.31
C TRP A 499 24.57 7.43 -23.69
N LEU A 500 23.54 8.06 -23.10
CA LEU A 500 22.13 7.79 -23.42
C LEU A 500 21.80 8.12 -24.89
N ALA A 501 22.30 9.24 -25.41
CA ALA A 501 22.09 9.62 -26.82
C ALA A 501 22.78 8.67 -27.82
N GLY A 502 23.80 7.93 -27.37
CA GLY A 502 24.48 6.90 -28.16
C GLY A 502 23.77 5.54 -28.16
N LEU A 503 22.71 5.36 -27.38
CA LEU A 503 21.90 4.14 -27.41
C LEU A 503 21.01 4.14 -28.64
N ASP A 504 21.04 3.07 -29.43
CA ASP A 504 20.11 2.84 -30.54
C ASP A 504 18.72 2.47 -29.99
N THR A 505 18.03 3.44 -29.38
CA THR A 505 16.63 3.29 -29.00
C THR A 505 15.81 3.51 -30.27
N GLY A 506 15.48 2.42 -30.96
CA GLY A 506 14.69 2.45 -32.19
C GLY A 506 13.57 3.49 -32.14
N ASN A 507 13.53 4.34 -33.17
CA ASN A 507 12.63 5.48 -33.37
C ASN A 507 11.25 5.37 -32.66
N ASP A 508 10.85 6.45 -31.99
CA ASP A 508 9.71 6.61 -31.05
C ASP A 508 8.29 6.25 -31.54
N ASN A 509 8.12 5.60 -32.70
CA ASN A 509 6.82 5.33 -33.31
C ASN A 509 6.12 4.02 -32.88
N ALA A 510 6.72 3.21 -32.01
CA ALA A 510 6.14 1.91 -31.63
C ALA A 510 4.99 1.99 -30.60
N ALA A 511 4.91 3.05 -29.78
CA ALA A 511 3.88 3.19 -28.74
C ALA A 511 2.52 3.72 -29.26
N GLN A 512 2.41 4.10 -30.54
CA GLN A 512 1.16 4.56 -31.17
C GLN A 512 0.48 3.51 -32.05
N ARG A 513 1.05 2.30 -32.19
CA ARG A 513 0.35 1.20 -32.87
C ARG A 513 -0.43 0.41 -31.84
N GLY A 514 -1.64 0.90 -31.56
CA GLY A 514 -2.70 0.08 -31.02
C GLY A 514 -2.78 -1.23 -31.78
N ARG A 515 -2.87 -2.34 -31.03
CA ARG A 515 -3.31 -3.61 -31.58
C ARG A 515 -4.85 -3.67 -31.50
N PRO A 516 -5.46 -4.31 -32.51
CA PRO A 516 -6.82 -4.05 -32.98
C PRO A 516 -7.93 -4.38 -31.98
#